data_AF-A0A7R9CCS3-F1
#
_entry.id   AF-A0A7R9CCS3-F1
#
_cell.length_a   1.000
_cell.length_b   1.000
_cell.length_c   1.000
_cell.angle_alpha   90.00
_cell.angle_beta   90.00
_cell.angle_gamma   90.00
#
_symmetry.space_group_name_H-M   'P 1'
#
loop_
_entity.id
_entity.type
_entity.pdbx_description
1 polymer ?
#
loop_
_entity_poly.entity_id
_entity_poly.type
_entity_poly.pdbx_seq_one_letter_code
_entity_poly.pdbx_strand_id
1 'polypeptide(L)'
;MCFRAIQKNFVDMENMFDLLKEEKEVVDVPGAGQLVLKKGNIEVHNVSFSYIPERIVLRNISFNVPPGKTVALVRLLSTRYNIQYGRISAPDADIVTAARNADIHDKILTFPDAYETKVKCPNIKNIVSY
;
A
#
# COMPACT_ATOMS: atom_id res chain seq x y z
N MET A 1 -33.86 -34.47 14.04
CA MET A 1 -32.58 -33.80 13.75
C MET A 1 -32.60 -32.96 12.46
N CYS A 2 -33.37 -33.31 11.41
CA CYS A 2 -33.40 -32.55 10.15
C CYS A 2 -33.94 -31.11 10.23
N PHE A 3 -34.92 -30.81 11.09
CA PHE A 3 -35.54 -29.47 11.13
C PHE A 3 -34.56 -28.34 11.52
N ARG A 4 -33.70 -28.58 12.52
CA ARG A 4 -32.63 -27.65 12.92
C ARG A 4 -31.56 -27.47 11.84
N ALA A 5 -31.25 -28.53 11.10
CA ALA A 5 -30.28 -28.46 10.01
C ALA A 5 -30.81 -27.62 8.83
N ILE A 6 -32.09 -27.77 8.48
CA ILE A 6 -32.72 -26.99 7.42
C ILE A 6 -32.80 -25.50 7.78
N GLN A 7 -33.18 -25.16 9.02
CA GLN A 7 -33.20 -23.75 9.45
C GLN A 7 -31.80 -23.12 9.49
N LYS A 8 -30.78 -23.87 9.90
CA LYS A 8 -29.39 -23.39 9.88
C LYS A 8 -28.88 -23.14 8.45
N ASN A 9 -29.15 -24.06 7.52
CA ASN A 9 -28.79 -23.88 6.12
C ASN A 9 -29.47 -22.67 5.46
N PHE A 10 -30.66 -22.30 5.92
CA PHE A 10 -31.37 -21.12 5.44
C PHE A 10 -30.72 -19.81 5.92
N VAL A 11 -30.33 -19.76 7.21
CA VAL A 11 -29.62 -18.61 7.80
C VAL A 11 -28.24 -18.44 7.18
N ASP A 12 -27.51 -19.54 6.94
CA ASP A 12 -26.20 -19.49 6.29
C ASP A 12 -26.30 -19.00 4.83
N MET A 13 -27.40 -19.32 4.13
CA MET A 13 -27.68 -18.84 2.78
C MET A 13 -28.02 -17.34 2.75
N GLU A 14 -28.83 -16.84 3.69
CA GLU A 14 -29.12 -15.40 3.81
C GLU A 14 -27.83 -14.59 4.05
N ASN A 15 -26.96 -15.04 4.97
CA ASN A 15 -25.67 -14.39 5.23
C ASN A 15 -24.75 -14.40 3.99
N MET A 16 -24.77 -15.47 3.18
CA MET A 16 -24.04 -15.51 1.91
C MET A 16 -24.62 -14.55 0.87
N PHE A 17 -25.95 -14.41 0.80
CA PHE A 17 -26.59 -13.45 -0.09
C PHE A 17 -26.30 -11.99 0.31
N ASP A 18 -26.08 -11.71 1.60
CA ASP A 18 -25.70 -10.38 2.06
C ASP A 18 -24.24 -10.01 1.69
N LEU A 19 -23.31 -10.97 1.72
CA LEU A 19 -21.94 -10.77 1.20
C LEU A 19 -21.92 -10.57 -0.32
N LEU A 20 -22.81 -11.24 -1.06
CA LEU A 20 -22.94 -11.03 -2.51
C LEU A 20 -23.55 -9.66 -2.88
N LYS A 21 -24.23 -8.99 -1.94
CA LYS A 21 -24.79 -7.64 -2.11
C LYS A 21 -23.81 -6.53 -1.74
N GLU A 22 -22.61 -6.87 -1.29
CA GLU A 22 -21.58 -5.87 -0.99
C GLU A 22 -21.20 -5.14 -2.29
N GLU A 23 -21.61 -3.87 -2.41
CA GLU A 23 -21.35 -3.07 -3.59
C GLU A 23 -19.84 -2.81 -3.72
N LYS A 24 -19.28 -3.06 -4.90
CA LYS A 24 -17.88 -2.71 -5.20
C LYS A 24 -17.73 -1.19 -5.13
N GLU A 25 -16.89 -0.70 -4.23
CA GLU A 25 -16.64 0.74 -4.05
C GLU A 25 -16.01 1.45 -5.28
N VAL A 26 -15.46 0.70 -6.23
CA VAL A 26 -14.83 1.24 -7.45
C VAL A 26 -15.65 0.81 -8.68
N VAL A 27 -16.40 1.76 -9.23
CA VAL A 27 -17.21 1.59 -10.44
C VAL A 27 -16.56 2.37 -11.59
N ASP A 28 -16.31 1.69 -12.71
CA ASP A 28 -15.80 2.35 -13.91
C ASP A 28 -16.84 3.33 -14.48
N VAL A 29 -16.37 4.46 -15.00
CA VAL A 29 -17.24 5.43 -15.67
C VAL A 29 -17.75 4.91 -17.01
N PRO A 30 -18.97 5.27 -17.44
CA PRO A 30 -19.49 4.87 -18.76
C PRO A 30 -18.55 5.36 -19.88
N GLY A 31 -18.03 4.41 -20.67
CA GLY A 31 -17.06 4.72 -21.74
C GLY A 31 -15.60 4.76 -21.30
N ALA A 32 -15.27 4.19 -20.13
CA ALA A 32 -13.87 3.95 -19.74
C ALA A 32 -13.14 3.16 -20.84
N GLY A 33 -12.27 3.85 -21.56
CA GLY A 33 -11.44 3.24 -22.60
C GLY A 33 -10.29 2.43 -22.01
N GLN A 34 -9.68 1.59 -22.83
CA GLN A 34 -8.50 0.83 -22.43
C GLN A 34 -7.32 1.78 -22.18
N LEU A 35 -6.66 1.66 -21.03
CA LEU A 35 -5.50 2.49 -20.69
C LEU A 35 -4.32 2.15 -21.59
N VAL A 36 -4.01 3.01 -22.57
CA VAL A 36 -2.83 2.87 -23.45
C VAL A 36 -1.68 3.70 -22.90
N LEU A 37 -0.75 3.05 -22.20
CA LEU A 37 0.43 3.68 -21.61
C LEU A 37 1.51 3.93 -22.68
N LYS A 38 1.74 5.20 -23.04
CA LYS A 38 2.85 5.61 -23.95
C LYS A 38 4.11 6.06 -23.19
N LYS A 39 3.93 6.69 -22.03
CA LYS A 39 5.00 7.18 -21.14
C LYS A 39 4.55 7.00 -19.68
N GLY A 40 5.43 6.49 -18.82
CA GLY A 40 5.14 6.26 -17.39
C GLY A 40 5.26 7.51 -16.53
N ASN A 41 4.69 8.64 -16.96
CA ASN A 41 4.64 9.85 -16.15
C ASN A 41 3.47 9.74 -15.16
N ILE A 42 3.74 9.84 -13.87
CA ILE A 42 2.71 9.77 -12.83
C ILE A 42 2.60 11.13 -12.16
N GLU A 43 1.45 11.76 -12.28
CA GLU A 43 1.15 13.00 -11.59
C GLU A 43 0.03 12.79 -10.58
N VAL A 44 0.29 13.23 -9.36
CA VAL A 44 -0.65 13.25 -8.25
C VAL A 44 -0.91 14.70 -7.92
N HIS A 45 -2.19 15.10 -7.91
CA HIS A 45 -2.61 16.49 -7.70
C HIS A 45 -3.62 16.56 -6.55
N ASN A 46 -3.21 17.18 -5.45
CA ASN A 46 -4.04 17.53 -4.30
C ASN A 46 -4.84 16.36 -3.69
N VAL A 47 -4.27 15.15 -3.75
CA VAL A 47 -4.98 13.94 -3.33
C VAL A 47 -5.07 13.88 -1.80
N SER A 48 -6.30 13.68 -1.32
CA SER A 48 -6.61 13.39 0.08
C SER A 48 -7.39 12.09 0.17
N PHE A 49 -7.08 11.26 1.17
CA PHE A 49 -7.64 9.91 1.28
C PHE A 49 -7.89 9.53 2.74
N SER A 50 -9.00 8.83 2.98
CA SER A 50 -9.46 8.35 4.28
C SER A 50 -10.27 7.07 4.12
N TYR A 51 -10.01 6.06 4.96
CA TYR A 51 -10.85 4.86 5.06
C TYR A 51 -12.12 5.10 5.88
N ILE A 52 -12.05 5.99 6.87
CA ILE A 52 -13.18 6.43 7.69
C ILE A 52 -13.18 7.96 7.70
N PRO A 53 -14.35 8.62 7.66
CA PRO A 53 -14.45 10.08 7.54
C PRO A 53 -13.65 10.85 8.62
N GLU A 54 -13.55 10.27 9.82
CA GLU A 54 -12.92 10.88 10.98
C GLU A 54 -11.38 10.80 10.94
N ARG A 55 -10.81 9.95 10.08
CA ARG A 55 -9.36 9.70 10.03
C ARG A 55 -8.81 9.83 8.61
N ILE A 56 -8.34 11.03 8.30
CA ILE A 56 -7.66 11.32 7.05
C ILE A 56 -6.22 10.79 7.09
N VAL A 57 -5.90 9.89 6.16
CA VAL A 57 -4.61 9.21 6.00
C VAL A 57 -3.68 10.00 5.09
N LEU A 58 -4.16 10.46 3.94
CA LEU A 58 -3.41 11.32 3.02
C LEU A 58 -4.06 12.71 3.01
N ARG A 59 -3.24 13.76 3.13
CA ARG A 59 -3.73 15.15 3.17
C ARG A 59 -3.02 15.96 2.10
N ASN A 60 -3.77 16.33 1.06
CA ASN A 60 -3.36 17.28 0.03
C ASN A 60 -1.95 17.00 -0.52
N ILE A 61 -1.75 15.78 -1.02
CA ILE A 61 -0.47 15.34 -1.55
C ILE A 61 -0.45 15.65 -3.04
N SER A 62 0.60 16.35 -3.48
CA SER A 62 0.90 16.58 -4.90
C SER A 62 2.34 16.19 -5.20
N PHE A 63 2.57 15.38 -6.23
CA PHE A 63 3.91 15.05 -6.71
C PHE A 63 3.89 14.58 -8.17
N ASN A 64 5.05 14.66 -8.81
CA ASN A 64 5.26 14.17 -10.17
C ASN A 64 6.40 13.15 -10.18
N VAL A 65 6.18 12.02 -10.86
CA VAL A 65 7.19 10.98 -11.12
C VAL A 65 7.42 10.90 -12.62
N PRO A 66 8.55 11.43 -13.12
CA PRO A 66 8.83 11.38 -14.54
C PRO A 66 9.18 9.95 -14.99
N PRO A 67 9.04 9.64 -16.29
CA PRO A 67 9.32 8.30 -16.81
C PRO A 67 10.75 7.85 -16.49
N GLY A 68 10.90 6.59 -16.04
CA GLY A 68 12.20 6.00 -15.72
C GLY A 68 12.77 6.36 -14.34
N LYS A 69 12.02 7.11 -13.51
CA LYS A 69 12.39 7.33 -12.10
C LYS A 69 11.75 6.30 -11.17
N THR A 70 12.52 5.92 -10.15
CA THR A 70 12.05 5.03 -9.08
C THR A 70 11.72 5.85 -7.85
N VAL A 71 10.48 5.72 -7.37
CA VAL A 71 10.02 6.41 -6.15
C VAL A 71 9.78 5.37 -5.06
N ALA A 72 10.41 5.57 -3.91
CA ALA A 72 10.20 4.75 -2.73
C ALA A 72 9.16 5.40 -1.80
N LEU A 73 8.07 4.67 -1.54
CA LEU A 73 7.09 5.03 -0.52
C LEU A 73 7.48 4.36 0.80
N VAL A 74 7.95 5.16 1.77
CA VAL A 74 8.50 4.66 3.03
C VAL A 74 7.69 5.20 4.20
N ARG A 75 7.39 4.33 5.18
CA ARG A 75 6.60 4.66 6.38
C ARG A 75 7.51 5.17 7.50
N LEU A 76 6.93 5.90 8.46
CA LEU A 76 7.57 6.41 9.69
C LEU A 76 8.12 5.34 10.67
N LEU A 77 8.24 4.09 10.24
CA LEU A 77 8.80 2.99 11.04
C LEU A 77 10.28 2.76 10.68
N SER A 78 10.91 1.75 11.30
CA SER A 78 12.29 1.38 10.97
C SER A 78 12.37 0.83 9.54
N THR A 79 13.49 1.09 8.89
CA THR A 79 13.75 0.59 7.53
C THR A 79 13.64 -0.93 7.45
N ARG A 80 14.09 -1.64 8.49
CA ARG A 80 13.90 -3.08 8.67
C ARG A 80 12.44 -3.51 8.59
N TYR A 81 11.56 -2.82 9.33
CA TYR A 81 10.13 -3.13 9.33
C TYR A 81 9.51 -2.93 7.94
N ASN A 82 9.93 -1.89 7.21
CA ASN A 82 9.42 -1.62 5.87
C ASN A 82 9.78 -2.73 4.88
N ILE A 83 10.99 -3.29 4.96
CA ILE A 83 11.41 -4.43 4.14
C ILE A 83 10.69 -5.71 4.58
N GLN A 84 10.55 -5.93 5.89
CA GLN A 84 9.83 -7.08 6.45
C GLN A 84 8.34 -7.07 6.11
N TYR A 85 7.75 -5.93 5.74
CA TYR A 85 6.34 -5.86 5.38
C TYR A 85 5.98 -6.74 4.17
N GLY A 86 6.94 -6.98 3.26
CA GLY A 86 6.76 -7.94 2.15
C GLY A 86 6.61 -9.39 2.60
N ARG A 87 7.18 -9.75 3.77
CA ARG A 87 7.05 -11.07 4.40
C ARG A 87 7.27 -10.94 5.91
N ILE A 88 6.18 -10.89 6.67
CA ILE A 88 6.19 -10.59 8.12
C ILE A 88 7.02 -11.62 8.92
N SER A 89 7.07 -12.87 8.46
CA SER A 89 7.84 -13.95 9.08
C SER A 89 9.30 -14.05 8.61
N ALA A 90 9.78 -13.10 7.80
CA ALA A 90 11.14 -13.13 7.30
C ALA A 90 12.16 -12.95 8.45
N PRO A 91 13.17 -13.84 8.57
CA PRO A 91 14.29 -13.63 9.46
C PRO A 91 15.18 -12.47 8.98
N ASP A 92 16.00 -11.92 9.87
CA ASP A 92 16.81 -10.73 9.56
C ASP A 92 17.79 -10.94 8.40
N ALA A 93 18.28 -12.15 8.21
CA ALA A 93 19.15 -12.49 7.09
C ALA A 93 18.44 -12.27 5.74
N ASP A 94 17.15 -12.59 5.65
CA ASP A 94 16.34 -12.41 4.44
C ASP A 94 16.09 -10.92 4.19
N ILE A 95 15.92 -10.12 5.24
CA ILE A 95 15.74 -8.66 5.15
C ILE A 95 17.00 -8.00 4.55
N VAL A 96 18.17 -8.39 5.04
CA VAL A 96 19.45 -7.88 4.54
C VAL A 96 19.67 -8.32 3.09
N THR A 97 19.34 -9.58 2.76
CA THR A 97 19.44 -10.11 1.39
C THR A 97 18.51 -9.36 0.44
N ALA A 98 17.26 -9.10 0.84
CA ALA A 98 16.32 -8.32 0.06
C ALA A 98 16.82 -6.88 -0.17
N ALA A 99 17.39 -6.25 0.84
CA ALA A 99 17.98 -4.91 0.72
C ALA A 99 19.21 -4.88 -0.22
N ARG A 100 20.01 -5.95 -0.23
CA ARG A 100 21.14 -6.11 -1.17
C ARG A 100 20.65 -6.31 -2.60
N ASN A 101 19.67 -7.18 -2.80
CA ASN A 101 19.06 -7.41 -4.12
C ASN A 101 18.36 -6.15 -4.68
N ALA A 102 17.98 -5.22 -3.81
CA ALA A 102 17.37 -3.95 -4.18
C ALA A 102 18.39 -2.78 -4.25
N ASP A 103 19.70 -3.05 -4.15
CA ASP A 103 20.79 -2.05 -4.21
C ASP A 103 20.64 -0.89 -3.20
N ILE A 104 19.99 -1.14 -2.06
CA ILE A 104 19.80 -0.13 -0.99
C ILE A 104 20.58 -0.47 0.28
N HIS A 105 21.17 -1.66 0.39
CA HIS A 105 21.89 -2.11 1.58
C HIS A 105 23.00 -1.14 2.01
N ASP A 106 23.91 -0.81 1.10
CA ASP A 106 25.06 0.06 1.41
C ASP A 106 24.60 1.46 1.83
N LYS A 107 23.51 1.93 1.22
CA LYS A 107 22.91 3.22 1.54
C LYS A 107 22.26 3.24 2.92
N ILE A 108 21.56 2.17 3.31
CA ILE A 108 20.97 2.03 4.65
C ILE A 108 22.07 2.09 5.71
N LEU A 109 23.23 1.46 5.46
CA LEU A 109 24.36 1.49 6.39
C LEU A 109 24.96 2.89 6.60
N THR A 110 24.75 3.83 5.67
CA THR A 110 25.18 5.23 5.85
C THR A 110 24.31 6.03 6.82
N PHE A 111 23.14 5.51 7.21
CA PHE A 111 22.23 6.21 8.11
C PHE A 111 22.66 6.10 9.58
N PRO A 112 22.33 7.08 10.44
CA PRO A 112 22.77 7.11 11.84
C PRO A 112 22.45 5.84 12.63
N ASP A 113 21.28 5.23 12.39
CA ASP A 113 20.82 4.01 13.06
C ASP A 113 20.70 2.81 12.10
N ALA A 114 21.34 2.88 10.92
CA ALA A 114 21.28 1.86 9.88
C ALA A 114 19.85 1.33 9.61
N TYR A 115 19.62 0.02 9.75
CA TYR A 115 18.32 -0.63 9.56
C TYR A 115 17.24 -0.22 10.56
N GLU A 116 17.66 0.26 11.73
CA GLU A 116 16.77 0.77 12.78
C GLU A 116 16.45 2.26 12.58
N THR A 117 17.06 2.90 11.57
CA THR A 117 16.75 4.29 11.20
C THR A 117 15.26 4.43 10.96
N LYS A 118 14.65 5.24 11.82
CA LYS A 118 13.27 5.68 11.67
C LYS A 118 13.24 6.72 10.57
N VAL A 119 12.65 6.37 9.45
CA VAL A 119 12.51 7.28 8.33
C VAL A 119 11.47 8.33 8.70
N LYS A 120 11.89 9.45 9.26
CA LYS A 120 11.01 10.60 9.47
C LYS A 120 10.76 11.26 8.12
N CYS A 121 9.51 11.26 7.66
CA CYS A 121 9.07 12.20 6.63
C CYS A 121 8.76 13.54 7.34
N PRO A 122 9.58 14.59 7.17
CA PRO A 122 9.25 15.90 7.68
C PRO A 122 8.21 16.49 6.73
N ASN A 123 6.94 16.17 6.98
CA ASN A 123 5.82 16.42 6.07
C ASN A 123 5.92 15.63 4.76
N ILE A 124 4.79 15.15 4.24
CA ILE A 124 4.69 14.56 2.89
C ILE A 124 4.77 15.70 1.85
N LYS A 125 5.83 16.49 1.91
CA LYS A 125 6.13 17.55 0.94
C LYS A 125 7.33 17.18 0.08
N ASN A 126 8.21 16.30 0.55
CA ASN A 126 9.41 15.89 -0.18
C ASN A 126 9.45 14.36 -0.29
N ILE A 127 9.04 13.87 -1.45
CA ILE A 127 9.32 12.50 -1.88
C ILE A 127 10.80 12.48 -2.27
N VAL A 128 11.58 11.58 -1.65
CA VAL A 128 12.98 11.38 -2.01
C VAL A 128 13.01 10.63 -3.33
N SER A 129 13.25 11.36 -4.42
CA SER A 129 13.51 10.78 -5.75
C SER A 129 14.99 10.41 -5.85
N TYR A 130 15.28 9.19 -6.33
CA TYR A 130 16.61 8.79 -6.80
C TYR A 130 16.59 8.69 -8.33
#